data_AF-A0A842Q8B7-F1
#
_entry.id   AF-A0A842Q8B7-F1
#
_cell.length_a   1.000
_cell.length_b   1.000
_cell.length_c   1.000
_cell.angle_alpha   90.00
_cell.angle_beta   90.00
_cell.angle_gamma   90.00
#
_symmetry.space_group_name_H-M   'P 1'
#
loop_
_entity.id
_entity.type
_entity.pdbx_description
1 polymer ?
#
loop_
_entity_poly.entity_id
_entity_poly.type
_entity_poly.pdbx_seq_one_letter_code
_entity_poly.pdbx_strand_id
1 'polypeptide(L)'
;MTHPKVVLTADRTLMSPYRGISLASFFGCAPALDANRSHDSIWYHLLGNQVTPRILFDFICNPIENINGHATYAPYGLRKVEASLIRDGYSREDVVVAHPDYIEQFIGPETEVVGTYEMDPLGMGPVTMTFTYGRKQMSYDEFYNRELHHKINAAKTKNGSKAKV
;
A
#
# COMPACT_ATOMS: atom_id res chain seq x y z
N MET A 1 -9.97 -16.51 17.26
CA MET A 1 -10.17 -15.05 17.19
C MET A 1 -11.06 -14.79 16.00
N THR A 2 -12.10 -14.00 16.15
CA THR A 2 -13.01 -13.63 15.05
C THR A 2 -12.32 -12.58 14.19
N HIS A 3 -12.22 -12.80 12.87
CA HIS A 3 -11.70 -11.78 11.96
C HIS A 3 -12.79 -10.73 11.69
N PRO A 4 -12.42 -9.46 11.45
CA PRO A 4 -13.36 -8.43 11.03
C PRO A 4 -13.97 -8.77 9.67
N LYS A 5 -15.23 -8.37 9.46
CA LYS A 5 -15.96 -8.53 8.19
C LYS A 5 -15.43 -7.60 7.11
N VAL A 6 -15.05 -6.38 7.48
CA VAL A 6 -14.51 -5.35 6.57
C VAL A 6 -13.11 -4.95 7.01
N VAL A 7 -12.14 -5.17 6.14
CA VAL A 7 -10.75 -4.74 6.34
C VAL A 7 -10.47 -3.58 5.40
N LEU A 8 -10.20 -2.41 5.94
CA LEU A 8 -9.83 -1.21 5.19
C LEU A 8 -8.32 -0.99 5.31
N THR A 9 -7.68 -0.58 4.23
CA THR A 9 -6.23 -0.31 4.20
C THR A 9 -5.90 0.71 3.10
N ALA A 10 -4.64 1.11 3.05
CA ALA A 10 -4.02 1.85 1.95
C ALA A 10 -2.57 1.36 1.83
N ASP A 11 -1.97 1.51 0.67
CA ASP A 11 -0.56 1.15 0.51
C ASP A 11 0.37 2.03 1.36
N ARG A 12 1.63 1.62 1.47
CA ARG A 12 2.64 2.27 2.32
C ARG A 12 2.87 3.74 1.96
N THR A 13 2.74 4.11 0.68
CA THR A 13 2.93 5.50 0.23
C THR A 13 1.84 6.42 0.79
N LEU A 14 0.64 5.90 1.05
CA LEU A 14 -0.48 6.68 1.59
C LEU A 14 -0.63 6.54 3.11
N MET A 15 0.07 5.58 3.69
CA MET A 15 0.27 5.43 5.13
C MET A 15 1.73 5.72 5.47
N SER A 16 2.16 6.96 5.23
CA SER A 16 3.43 7.51 5.67
C SER A 16 3.32 9.01 5.94
N PRO A 17 3.90 9.54 7.02
CA PRO A 17 4.05 10.98 7.20
C PRO A 17 5.24 11.56 6.39
N TYR A 18 5.99 10.71 5.67
CA TYR A 18 7.19 11.09 4.92
C TYR A 18 8.19 11.92 5.73
N ARG A 19 8.38 11.58 7.02
CA ARG A 19 9.17 12.33 8.02
C ARG A 19 8.83 13.82 8.13
N GLY A 20 7.63 14.24 7.71
CA GLY A 20 7.21 15.65 7.71
C GLY A 20 7.90 16.51 6.65
N ILE A 21 8.56 15.89 5.66
CA ILE A 21 9.20 16.62 4.55
C ILE A 21 8.10 17.13 3.62
N SER A 22 8.09 18.44 3.38
CA SER A 22 7.13 19.07 2.47
C SER A 22 7.23 18.45 1.07
N LEU A 23 6.09 18.13 0.46
CA LEU A 23 5.96 17.52 -0.86
C LEU A 23 6.58 16.12 -1.01
N ALA A 24 7.13 15.51 0.04
CA ALA A 24 7.67 14.15 -0.06
C ALA A 24 6.59 13.09 -0.33
N SER A 25 5.32 13.40 -0.09
CA SER A 25 4.17 12.57 -0.51
C SER A 25 4.09 12.37 -2.03
N PHE A 26 4.73 13.22 -2.84
CA PHE A 26 4.84 13.02 -4.29
C PHE A 26 5.92 11.99 -4.67
N PHE A 27 6.76 11.54 -3.74
CA PHE A 27 7.79 10.56 -4.05
C PHE A 27 7.23 9.18 -4.40
N GLY A 28 5.97 8.88 -4.07
CA GLY A 28 5.30 7.70 -4.61
C GLY A 28 5.37 7.62 -6.14
N CYS A 29 5.37 8.77 -6.82
CA CYS A 29 5.49 8.86 -8.27
C CYS A 29 6.92 8.58 -8.80
N ALA A 30 7.93 8.51 -7.93
CA ALA A 30 9.32 8.30 -8.32
C ALA A 30 9.52 6.88 -8.91
N PRO A 31 10.45 6.71 -9.87
CA PRO A 31 10.69 5.42 -10.48
C PRO A 31 11.33 4.45 -9.46
N ALA A 32 10.64 3.35 -9.19
CA ALA A 32 11.10 2.26 -8.36
C ALA A 32 11.95 1.26 -9.16
N LEU A 33 11.40 0.74 -10.26
CA LEU A 33 12.02 -0.32 -11.05
C LEU A 33 12.07 0.01 -12.55
N ASP A 34 13.14 -0.41 -13.21
CA ASP A 34 13.30 -0.41 -14.66
C ASP A 34 13.45 -1.85 -15.14
N ALA A 35 12.36 -2.43 -15.67
CA ALA A 35 12.36 -3.79 -16.19
C ALA A 35 13.16 -3.94 -17.51
N ASN A 36 13.48 -2.83 -18.17
CA ASN A 36 14.17 -2.80 -19.46
C ASN A 36 15.65 -2.40 -19.31
N ARG A 37 16.16 -2.31 -18.07
CA ARG A 37 17.56 -1.95 -17.83
C ARG A 37 18.50 -2.99 -18.45
N SER A 38 19.52 -2.51 -19.17
CA SER A 38 20.56 -3.38 -19.71
C SER A 38 21.33 -4.08 -18.58
N HIS A 39 21.46 -5.40 -18.71
CA HIS A 39 22.22 -6.24 -17.77
C HIS A 39 23.73 -5.95 -17.81
N ASP A 40 24.22 -5.35 -18.89
CA ASP A 40 25.64 -5.00 -19.06
C ASP A 40 25.99 -3.64 -18.41
N SER A 41 24.99 -2.93 -17.87
CA SER A 41 25.18 -1.64 -17.22
C SER A 41 25.77 -1.81 -15.82
N ILE A 42 26.75 -0.96 -15.47
CA ILE A 42 27.29 -0.86 -14.11
C ILE A 42 26.19 -0.67 -13.05
N TRP A 43 25.11 0.03 -13.41
CA TRP A 43 23.97 0.25 -12.52
C TRP A 43 23.15 -1.00 -12.28
N TYR A 44 23.09 -1.94 -13.23
CA TYR A 44 22.43 -3.22 -13.03
C TYR A 44 23.21 -4.07 -12.03
N HIS A 45 24.54 -4.11 -12.13
CA HIS A 45 25.35 -4.85 -11.17
C HIS A 45 25.28 -4.28 -9.75
N LEU A 46 25.08 -2.96 -9.60
CA LEU A 46 25.01 -2.31 -8.30
C LEU A 46 23.61 -2.33 -7.67
N LEU A 47 22.55 -2.09 -8.47
CA LEU A 47 21.19 -1.86 -7.99
C LEU A 47 20.15 -2.83 -8.58
N GLY A 48 20.58 -3.76 -9.43
CA GLY A 48 19.67 -4.58 -10.25
C GLY A 48 18.75 -3.69 -11.09
N ASN A 49 17.47 -4.01 -11.07
CA ASN A 49 16.43 -3.20 -11.74
C ASN A 49 16.02 -1.95 -10.94
N GLN A 50 16.54 -1.70 -9.74
CA GLN A 50 16.13 -0.52 -8.96
C GLN A 50 16.66 0.77 -9.58
N VAL A 51 15.76 1.71 -9.84
CA VAL A 51 16.11 3.07 -10.30
C VAL A 51 16.39 3.93 -9.09
N THR A 52 15.38 4.06 -8.23
CA THR A 52 15.56 4.59 -6.89
C THR A 52 15.78 3.41 -5.94
N PRO A 53 16.82 3.42 -5.11
CA PRO A 53 17.02 2.35 -4.13
C PRO A 53 15.87 2.32 -3.11
N ARG A 54 15.22 1.17 -2.95
CA ARG A 54 14.12 0.96 -1.99
C ARG A 54 14.49 1.40 -0.58
N ILE A 55 15.72 1.13 -0.13
CA ILE A 55 16.19 1.52 1.21
C ILE A 55 16.12 3.04 1.40
N LEU A 56 16.50 3.81 0.37
CA LEU A 56 16.42 5.27 0.41
C LEU A 56 14.96 5.74 0.43
N PHE A 57 14.13 5.14 -0.43
CA PHE A 57 12.70 5.46 -0.45
C PHE A 57 12.03 5.15 0.90
N ASP A 58 12.27 3.97 1.46
CA ASP A 58 11.68 3.51 2.74
C ASP A 58 12.18 4.29 3.93
N PHE A 59 13.41 4.80 3.85
CA PHE A 59 13.92 5.74 4.84
C PHE A 59 13.07 7.01 4.86
N ILE A 60 12.73 7.57 3.69
CA ILE A 60 11.91 8.78 3.59
C ILE A 60 10.43 8.47 3.88
N CYS A 61 9.88 7.45 3.23
CA CYS A 61 8.53 6.90 3.38
C CYS A 61 8.46 5.96 4.59
N ASN A 62 8.65 6.53 5.78
CA ASN A 62 8.56 5.79 7.04
C ASN A 62 7.11 5.33 7.28
N PRO A 63 6.89 4.10 7.78
CA PRO A 63 5.54 3.63 8.05
C PRO A 63 4.89 4.44 9.17
N ILE A 64 3.56 4.34 9.25
CA ILE A 64 2.80 4.96 10.32
C ILE A 64 2.98 4.22 11.66
N GLU A 65 2.60 4.86 12.76
CA GLU A 65 2.47 4.14 14.03
C GLU A 65 1.25 3.21 13.98
N ASN A 66 1.37 2.06 14.64
CA ASN A 66 0.27 1.11 14.78
C ASN A 66 0.17 0.61 16.21
N ILE A 67 -1.03 0.18 16.60
CA ILE A 67 -1.29 -0.49 17.87
C ILE A 67 -1.86 -1.87 17.53
N ASN A 68 -1.08 -2.93 17.75
CA ASN A 68 -1.46 -4.31 17.37
C ASN A 68 -1.91 -4.43 15.90
N GLY A 69 -1.21 -3.78 14.98
CA GLY A 69 -1.56 -3.78 13.55
C GLY A 69 -2.70 -2.81 13.17
N HIS A 70 -3.40 -2.19 14.12
CA HIS A 70 -4.38 -1.14 13.83
C HIS A 70 -3.67 0.16 13.46
N ALA A 71 -4.07 0.76 12.35
CA ALA A 71 -3.55 2.05 11.92
C ALA A 71 -3.96 3.15 12.90
N THR A 72 -3.01 3.95 13.39
CA THR A 72 -3.31 5.12 14.24
C THR A 72 -3.79 6.32 13.42
N TYR A 73 -3.32 6.45 12.18
CA TYR A 73 -3.75 7.43 11.19
C TYR A 73 -3.97 6.76 9.84
N ALA A 74 -4.82 7.35 9.00
CA ALA A 74 -5.12 6.82 7.67
C ALA A 74 -5.62 7.95 6.77
N PRO A 75 -5.63 7.78 5.44
CA PRO A 75 -6.22 8.74 4.52
C PRO A 75 -7.64 9.11 4.96
N TYR A 76 -7.95 10.41 4.92
CA TYR A 76 -9.23 10.93 5.41
C TYR A 76 -10.44 10.27 4.74
N GLY A 77 -10.33 9.95 3.44
CA GLY A 77 -11.35 9.20 2.71
C GLY A 77 -11.64 7.84 3.35
N LEU A 78 -10.60 7.10 3.75
CA LEU A 78 -10.72 5.79 4.38
C LEU A 78 -11.39 5.87 5.75
N ARG A 79 -11.03 6.87 6.58
CA ARG A 79 -11.67 7.12 7.88
C ARG A 79 -13.15 7.50 7.75
N LYS A 80 -13.53 8.20 6.68
CA LYS A 80 -14.96 8.48 6.39
C LYS A 80 -15.73 7.21 6.03
N VAL A 81 -15.11 6.29 5.27
CA VAL A 81 -15.73 5.00 4.94
C VAL A 81 -15.90 4.16 6.21
N GLU A 82 -14.86 4.04 7.04
CA GLU A 82 -14.92 3.38 8.36
C GLU A 82 -16.07 3.94 9.21
N ALA A 83 -16.12 5.26 9.39
CA ALA A 83 -17.17 5.91 10.18
C ALA A 83 -18.58 5.69 9.61
N SER A 84 -18.72 5.65 8.27
CA SER A 84 -20.01 5.42 7.62
C SER A 84 -20.49 3.98 7.81
N LEU A 85 -19.61 2.99 7.71
CA LEU A 85 -19.96 1.59 7.96
C LEU A 85 -20.46 1.39 9.40
N ILE A 86 -19.76 1.98 10.38
CA ILE A 86 -20.17 1.92 11.79
C ILE A 86 -21.53 2.61 11.99
N ARG A 87 -21.72 3.78 11.39
CA ARG A 87 -23.00 4.51 11.44
C ARG A 87 -24.16 3.67 10.87
N ASP A 88 -23.90 2.91 9.81
CA ASP A 88 -24.91 2.16 9.06
C ASP A 88 -25.17 0.75 9.63
N GLY A 89 -24.61 0.43 10.80
CA GLY A 89 -24.98 -0.74 11.60
C GLY A 89 -23.90 -1.81 11.79
N TYR A 90 -22.71 -1.63 11.21
CA TYR A 90 -21.58 -2.50 11.55
C TYR A 90 -21.08 -2.20 12.96
N SER A 91 -20.70 -3.24 13.71
CA SER A 91 -20.06 -3.06 15.00
C SER A 91 -18.59 -2.63 14.84
N ARG A 92 -17.98 -2.11 15.90
CA ARG A 92 -16.59 -1.61 15.85
C ARG A 92 -15.58 -2.73 15.64
N GLU A 93 -15.94 -3.95 16.03
CA GLU A 93 -15.15 -5.16 15.83
C GLU A 93 -15.31 -5.77 14.43
N ASP A 94 -16.39 -5.42 13.71
CA ASP A 94 -16.62 -5.88 12.33
C ASP A 94 -15.81 -5.08 11.30
N VAL A 95 -15.33 -3.88 11.62
CA VAL A 95 -14.63 -2.97 10.71
C VAL A 95 -13.27 -2.59 11.28
N VAL A 96 -12.20 -2.79 10.51
CA VAL A 96 -10.85 -2.37 10.90
C VAL A 96 -10.20 -1.53 9.82
N VAL A 97 -9.44 -0.51 10.22
CA VAL A 97 -8.43 0.11 9.36
C VAL A 97 -7.06 -0.48 9.73
N ALA A 98 -6.61 -1.43 8.92
CA ALA A 98 -5.37 -2.16 9.11
C ALA A 98 -4.17 -1.35 8.62
N HIS A 99 -3.06 -1.45 9.35
CA HIS A 99 -1.77 -1.01 8.87
C HIS A 99 -1.31 -1.91 7.70
N PRO A 100 -0.79 -1.37 6.58
CA PRO A 100 -0.45 -2.18 5.40
C PRO A 100 0.57 -3.29 5.66
N ASP A 101 1.51 -3.06 6.57
CA ASP A 101 2.51 -4.06 6.94
C ASP A 101 1.99 -5.21 7.83
N TYR A 102 0.76 -5.13 8.34
CA TYR A 102 0.17 -6.12 9.25
C TYR A 102 -1.21 -6.60 8.80
N ILE A 103 -1.59 -6.33 7.54
CA ILE A 103 -2.93 -6.60 7.01
C ILE A 103 -3.32 -8.08 7.10
N GLU A 104 -2.35 -8.99 6.99
CA GLU A 104 -2.54 -10.43 7.07
C GLU A 104 -3.09 -10.92 8.41
N GLN A 105 -2.97 -10.11 9.48
CA GLN A 105 -3.51 -10.40 10.80
C GLN A 105 -5.04 -10.27 10.85
N PHE A 106 -5.63 -9.50 9.92
CA PHE A 106 -7.04 -9.15 9.94
C PHE A 106 -7.87 -9.88 8.89
N ILE A 107 -7.24 -10.57 7.93
CA ILE A 107 -7.94 -11.27 6.84
C ILE A 107 -8.15 -12.73 7.24
N GLY A 108 -9.41 -13.17 7.35
CA GLY A 108 -9.73 -14.57 7.61
C GLY A 108 -11.08 -15.03 7.05
N PRO A 109 -11.58 -16.22 7.45
CA PRO A 109 -12.80 -16.81 6.91
C PRO A 109 -14.04 -15.91 7.03
N GLU A 110 -14.10 -15.09 8.09
CA GLU A 110 -15.20 -14.16 8.37
C GLU A 110 -15.09 -12.86 7.59
N THR A 111 -13.93 -12.55 7.00
CA THR A 111 -13.73 -11.34 6.21
C THR A 111 -14.46 -11.43 4.89
N GLU A 112 -15.33 -10.46 4.62
CA GLU A 112 -16.17 -10.39 3.42
C GLU A 112 -15.58 -9.44 2.38
N VAL A 113 -14.98 -8.32 2.81
CA VAL A 113 -14.45 -7.27 1.93
C VAL A 113 -13.12 -6.74 2.46
N VAL A 114 -12.16 -6.54 1.56
CA VAL A 114 -10.93 -5.78 1.78
C VAL A 114 -10.96 -4.54 0.90
N GLY A 115 -11.13 -3.36 1.49
CA GLY A 115 -11.13 -2.08 0.77
C GLY A 115 -9.74 -1.44 0.80
N THR A 116 -9.20 -1.13 -0.38
CA THR A 116 -7.93 -0.39 -0.53
C THR A 116 -8.19 1.06 -0.93
N TYR A 117 -7.43 1.99 -0.36
CA TYR A 117 -7.39 3.39 -0.77
C TYR A 117 -6.07 3.65 -1.48
N GLU A 118 -6.13 3.97 -2.77
CA GLU A 118 -4.96 4.09 -3.64
C GLU A 118 -5.03 5.40 -4.43
N MET A 119 -3.89 6.06 -4.63
CA MET A 119 -3.80 7.33 -5.35
C MET A 119 -3.54 7.10 -6.84
N ASP A 120 -2.55 6.26 -7.16
CA ASP A 120 -2.18 5.88 -8.53
C ASP A 120 -1.76 4.40 -8.59
N PRO A 121 -2.69 3.46 -8.34
CA PRO A 121 -2.38 2.04 -8.15
C PRO A 121 -1.73 1.38 -9.37
N LEU A 122 -1.91 1.98 -10.54
CA LEU A 122 -1.37 1.50 -11.80
C LEU A 122 -0.16 2.31 -12.25
N GLY A 123 0.21 3.41 -11.60
CA GLY A 123 1.31 4.28 -12.03
C GLY A 123 1.05 5.04 -13.35
N MET A 124 -0.21 5.34 -13.65
CA MET A 124 -0.66 5.96 -14.91
C MET A 124 -1.05 7.43 -14.73
N GLY A 125 -0.89 7.99 -13.54
CA GLY A 125 -1.11 9.41 -13.28
C GLY A 125 -0.17 10.29 -14.12
N PRO A 126 -0.59 11.51 -14.51
CA PRO A 126 0.24 12.40 -15.34
C PRO A 126 1.62 12.69 -14.73
N VAL A 127 1.67 12.90 -13.42
CA VAL A 127 2.92 13.15 -12.67
C VAL A 127 3.80 11.90 -12.69
N THR A 128 3.23 10.74 -12.38
CA THR A 128 3.91 9.44 -12.40
C THR A 128 4.46 9.10 -13.78
N MET A 129 3.68 9.28 -14.84
CA MET A 129 4.12 9.05 -16.21
C MET A 129 5.27 9.98 -16.62
N THR A 130 5.29 11.21 -16.09
CA THR A 130 6.41 12.14 -16.34
C THR A 130 7.71 11.61 -15.73
N PHE A 131 7.67 11.12 -14.48
CA PHE A 131 8.86 10.57 -13.81
C PHE A 131 9.29 9.18 -14.31
N THR A 132 8.35 8.40 -14.86
CA THR A 132 8.60 7.02 -15.31
C THR A 132 8.80 6.90 -16.82
N TYR A 133 9.02 8.01 -17.52
CA TYR A 133 9.22 8.08 -18.97
C TYR A 133 8.08 7.40 -19.76
N GLY A 134 6.84 7.70 -19.39
CA GLY A 134 5.65 7.12 -20.02
C GLY A 134 5.51 5.63 -19.71
N ARG A 135 5.69 5.23 -18.44
CA ARG A 135 5.59 3.85 -17.94
C ARG A 135 6.68 2.88 -18.42
N LYS A 136 7.80 3.38 -18.95
CA LYS A 136 8.98 2.53 -19.19
C LYS A 136 9.54 1.97 -17.88
N GLN A 137 9.31 2.70 -16.79
CA GLN A 137 9.66 2.34 -15.43
C GLN A 137 8.39 2.21 -14.59
N MET A 138 8.47 1.41 -13.52
CA MET A 138 7.42 1.26 -12.51
C MET A 138 7.64 2.31 -11.41
N SER A 139 6.59 2.98 -10.97
CA SER A 139 6.66 3.92 -9.84
C SER A 139 6.57 3.21 -8.48
N TYR A 140 6.87 3.93 -7.39
CA TYR A 140 6.63 3.39 -6.05
C TYR A 140 5.15 3.23 -5.72
N ASP A 141 4.25 4.07 -6.26
CA ASP A 141 2.81 3.90 -6.13
C ASP A 141 2.38 2.52 -6.67
N GLU A 142 2.76 2.19 -7.90
CA GLU A 142 2.47 0.88 -8.50
C GLU A 142 3.16 -0.25 -7.71
N PHE A 143 4.42 -0.05 -7.31
CA PHE A 143 5.20 -1.05 -6.58
C PHE A 143 4.55 -1.42 -5.24
N TYR A 144 4.19 -0.43 -4.41
CA TYR A 144 3.63 -0.67 -3.08
C TYR A 144 2.18 -1.13 -3.13
N ASN A 145 1.39 -0.66 -4.10
CA ASN A 145 0.07 -1.20 -4.36
C ASN A 145 0.14 -2.69 -4.73
N ARG A 146 1.08 -3.09 -5.60
CA ARG A 146 1.31 -4.50 -5.94
C ARG A 146 1.76 -5.31 -4.73
N GLU A 147 2.68 -4.80 -3.92
CA GLU A 147 3.12 -5.46 -2.69
C GLU A 147 1.94 -5.70 -1.73
N LEU A 148 1.09 -4.69 -1.54
CA LEU A 148 -0.11 -4.80 -0.71
C LEU A 148 -1.06 -5.89 -1.22
N HIS A 149 -1.36 -5.92 -2.52
CA HIS A 149 -2.21 -6.93 -3.12
C HIS A 149 -1.62 -8.34 -3.02
N HIS A 150 -0.28 -8.48 -3.13
CA HIS A 150 0.39 -9.75 -2.88
C HIS A 150 0.21 -10.22 -1.43
N LYS A 151 0.34 -9.33 -0.44
CA LYS A 151 0.08 -9.65 0.98
C LYS A 151 -1.38 -10.07 1.20
N ILE A 152 -2.34 -9.33 0.65
CA ILE A 152 -3.78 -9.64 0.73
C ILE A 152 -4.06 -11.03 0.16
N ASN A 153 -3.58 -11.31 -1.05
CA ASN A 153 -3.80 -12.60 -1.69
C ASN A 153 -3.16 -13.75 -0.91
N ALA A 154 -1.93 -13.56 -0.43
CA ALA A 154 -1.26 -14.55 0.42
C ALA A 154 -2.03 -14.82 1.71
N ALA A 155 -2.52 -13.78 2.39
CA ALA A 155 -3.35 -13.91 3.59
C ALA A 155 -4.66 -14.64 3.31
N LYS A 156 -5.35 -14.30 2.21
CA LYS A 156 -6.57 -14.98 1.79
C LYS A 156 -6.36 -16.47 1.57
N THR A 157 -5.30 -16.84 0.82
CA THR A 157 -4.95 -18.25 0.58
C THR A 157 -4.59 -18.96 1.87
N LYS A 158 -3.77 -18.35 2.73
CA LYS A 158 -3.32 -18.94 3.99
C LYS A 158 -4.47 -19.21 4.95
N ASN A 159 -5.40 -18.27 5.06
CA ASN A 159 -6.47 -18.30 6.07
C ASN A 159 -7.81 -18.81 5.52
N GLY A 160 -7.87 -19.23 4.25
CA GLY A 160 -9.11 -19.69 3.61
C GLY A 160 -10.18 -18.60 3.44
N SER A 161 -9.77 -17.33 3.38
CA SER A 161 -10.69 -16.20 3.23
C SER A 161 -11.22 -16.09 1.80
N LYS A 162 -12.52 -15.82 1.68
CA LYS A 162 -13.20 -15.55 0.40
C LYS A 162 -13.48 -14.06 0.18
N ALA A 163 -12.84 -13.19 0.97
CA ALA A 163 -13.06 -11.75 0.90
C ALA A 163 -12.91 -11.20 -0.52
N LYS A 164 -13.81 -10.30 -0.92
CA LYS A 164 -13.66 -9.52 -2.15
C LYS A 164 -12.65 -8.42 -1.91
N VAL A 165 -11.81 -8.15 -2.90
CA VAL A 165 -10.84 -7.05 -2.91
C VAL A 165 -11.27 -6.11 -4.01
#